data_AF-A0A1I0CAB9-F1
#
_entry.id   AF-A0A1I0CAB9-F1
#
_cell.length_a   1.000
_cell.length_b   1.000
_cell.length_c   1.000
_cell.angle_alpha   90.00
_cell.angle_beta   90.00
_cell.angle_gamma   90.00
#
_symmetry.space_group_name_H-M   'P 1'
#
loop_
_entity.id
_entity.type
_entity.pdbx_description
1 polymer ?
#
loop_
_entity_poly.entity_id
_entity_poly.type
_entity_poly.pdbx_seq_one_letter_code
_entity_poly.pdbx_strand_id
1 'polypeptide(L)'
;MLVMVTLLVYGMGSLAHASSSAETVVRLSPLGTIAEQSRGMIKAGIRDGLIATGQVEPLVAETIAGFGSSAFDTRRIRARLVNDLNTDLNDRQLQTVERWYESDLGQRLSLAETEAAMPPAWEAMATAAPGLRKQFDGTRRQQLFDRYDQAVGASQRAVETALAVQLHLAEALAALSEGDTAESVKEQVLANRPMIERQVGEQVYLAYLYMYQAFSDQELAEYVGFLESPEGRAFTGSASKSIHAAIIEPVSTVGNQLVRLLGPGGE
;
A
#
# COMPACT_ATOMS: atom_id res chain seq x y z
N MET A 1 -25.11 56.74 -14.38
CA MET A 1 -24.26 56.41 -13.21
C MET A 1 -24.64 54.99 -12.78
N LEU A 2 -23.63 54.12 -12.65
CA LEU A 2 -23.61 52.77 -12.06
C LEU A 2 -24.29 51.57 -12.75
N VAL A 3 -23.40 50.68 -13.21
CA VAL A 3 -23.50 49.21 -13.33
C VAL A 3 -23.09 48.61 -11.97
N MET A 4 -23.80 47.57 -11.47
CA MET A 4 -23.40 46.54 -10.47
C MET A 4 -24.67 46.04 -9.73
N VAL A 5 -24.96 44.78 -9.41
CA VAL A 5 -24.19 43.53 -9.23
C VAL A 5 -25.13 42.35 -9.55
N THR A 6 -24.73 41.49 -10.49
CA THR A 6 -25.22 40.11 -10.59
C THR A 6 -23.97 39.24 -10.52
N LEU A 7 -23.70 38.58 -9.39
CA LEU A 7 -22.71 37.49 -9.25
C LEU A 7 -22.63 37.04 -7.78
N LEU A 8 -23.29 35.94 -7.43
CA LEU A 8 -22.94 35.12 -6.24
C LEU A 8 -23.65 33.75 -6.24
N VAL A 9 -23.48 32.96 -7.30
CA VAL A 9 -23.86 31.52 -7.31
C VAL A 9 -22.75 30.61 -7.90
N TYR A 10 -21.61 31.13 -8.34
CA TYR A 10 -20.58 30.34 -9.04
C TYR A 10 -19.49 29.70 -8.16
N GLY A 11 -19.72 29.52 -6.86
CA GLY A 11 -18.68 29.08 -5.91
C GLY A 11 -18.87 27.71 -5.24
N MET A 12 -20.04 27.07 -5.34
CA MET A 12 -20.33 25.82 -4.61
C MET A 12 -20.30 24.54 -5.48
N GLY A 13 -20.15 24.66 -6.80
CA GLY A 13 -20.14 23.51 -7.71
C GLY A 13 -18.84 22.71 -7.71
N SER A 14 -17.69 23.38 -7.55
CA SER A 14 -16.37 22.77 -7.76
C SER A 14 -15.96 21.83 -6.61
N LEU A 15 -16.19 22.21 -5.36
CA LEU A 15 -15.85 21.37 -4.19
C LEU A 15 -16.74 20.12 -4.09
N ALA A 16 -18.02 20.24 -4.48
CA ALA A 16 -18.96 19.11 -4.52
C ALA A 16 -18.65 18.13 -5.67
N HIS A 17 -18.19 18.63 -6.82
CA HIS A 17 -17.77 17.79 -7.94
C HIS A 17 -16.42 17.10 -7.69
N ALA A 18 -15.42 17.83 -7.18
CA ALA A 18 -14.11 17.27 -6.83
C ALA A 18 -14.24 16.08 -5.86
N SER A 19 -14.99 16.29 -4.76
CA SER A 19 -15.25 15.23 -3.78
C SER A 19 -15.98 14.02 -4.36
N SER A 20 -16.88 14.24 -5.33
CA SER A 20 -17.56 13.15 -6.04
C SER A 20 -16.63 12.36 -6.98
N SER A 21 -15.66 13.02 -7.61
CA SER A 21 -14.68 12.37 -8.50
C SER A 21 -13.61 11.61 -7.73
N ALA A 22 -13.07 12.15 -6.62
CA ALA A 22 -12.11 11.41 -5.80
C ALA A 22 -12.71 10.14 -5.18
N GLU A 23 -13.95 10.22 -4.68
CA GLU A 23 -14.69 9.05 -4.19
C GLU A 23 -14.88 8.00 -5.29
N THR A 24 -15.16 8.45 -6.52
CA THR A 24 -15.31 7.57 -7.68
C THR A 24 -13.99 6.93 -8.08
N VAL A 25 -12.89 7.68 -8.11
CA VAL A 25 -11.54 7.15 -8.35
C VAL A 25 -11.19 6.09 -7.30
N VAL A 26 -11.46 6.33 -6.01
CA VAL A 26 -11.22 5.32 -4.96
C VAL A 26 -12.08 4.07 -5.19
N ARG A 27 -13.34 4.23 -5.59
CA ARG A 27 -14.26 3.11 -5.85
C ARG A 27 -13.84 2.26 -7.06
N LEU A 28 -13.38 2.90 -8.14
CA LEU A 28 -13.06 2.21 -9.40
C LEU A 28 -11.66 1.62 -9.44
N SER A 29 -10.73 2.19 -8.66
CA SER A 29 -9.34 1.71 -8.56
C SER A 29 -9.18 0.66 -7.44
N PRO A 30 -8.04 -0.05 -7.38
CA PRO A 30 -7.74 -0.97 -6.28
C PRO A 30 -7.75 -0.33 -4.88
N LEU A 31 -7.72 1.00 -4.79
CA LEU A 31 -7.79 1.72 -3.53
C LEU A 31 -9.07 1.42 -2.76
N GLY A 32 -10.17 1.12 -3.45
CA GLY A 32 -11.44 0.73 -2.83
C GLY A 32 -11.29 -0.57 -2.05
N THR A 33 -10.71 -1.59 -2.67
CA THR A 33 -10.38 -2.86 -2.02
C THR A 33 -9.43 -2.65 -0.84
N ILE A 34 -8.38 -1.84 -1.00
CA ILE A 34 -7.45 -1.55 0.09
C ILE A 34 -8.20 -0.91 1.26
N ALA A 35 -9.04 0.09 1.01
CA ALA A 35 -9.85 0.71 2.05
C ALA A 35 -10.77 -0.29 2.76
N GLU A 36 -11.45 -1.16 2.02
CA GLU A 36 -12.48 -2.05 2.56
C GLU A 36 -11.92 -3.32 3.22
N GLN A 37 -10.84 -3.87 2.68
CA GLN A 37 -10.27 -5.16 3.09
C GLN A 37 -8.99 -5.04 3.92
N SER A 38 -8.40 -3.84 4.04
CA SER A 38 -7.14 -3.60 4.78
C SER A 38 -7.09 -4.27 6.15
N ARG A 39 -8.13 -4.10 6.98
CA ARG A 39 -8.18 -4.74 8.30
C ARG A 39 -8.07 -6.27 8.19
N GLY A 40 -8.81 -6.88 7.27
CA GLY A 40 -8.79 -8.34 7.06
C GLY A 40 -7.44 -8.82 6.55
N MET A 41 -6.86 -8.12 5.57
CA MET A 41 -5.53 -8.41 5.03
C MET A 41 -4.44 -8.31 6.11
N ILE A 42 -4.46 -7.25 6.90
CA ILE A 42 -3.50 -7.06 8.00
C ILE A 42 -3.68 -8.12 9.07
N LYS A 43 -4.93 -8.44 9.44
CA LYS A 43 -5.21 -9.52 10.40
C LYS A 43 -4.62 -10.85 9.91
N ALA A 44 -4.90 -11.21 8.65
CA ALA A 44 -4.36 -12.43 8.05
C ALA A 44 -2.82 -12.42 8.04
N GLY A 45 -2.20 -11.32 7.60
CA GLY A 45 -0.75 -11.18 7.57
C GLY A 45 -0.08 -11.32 8.95
N ILE A 46 -0.64 -10.70 9.99
CA ILE A 46 -0.14 -10.84 11.37
C ILE A 46 -0.27 -12.31 11.82
N ARG A 47 -1.46 -12.91 11.64
CA ARG A 47 -1.73 -14.29 12.07
C ARG A 47 -0.79 -15.28 11.38
N ASP A 48 -0.72 -15.22 10.05
CA ASP A 48 0.03 -16.18 9.24
C ASP A 48 1.54 -16.00 9.47
N GLY A 49 2.00 -14.75 9.65
CA GLY A 49 3.37 -14.45 10.05
C GLY A 49 3.75 -15.05 11.40
N LEU A 50 2.87 -14.96 12.40
CA LEU A 50 3.10 -15.56 13.73
C LEU A 50 3.10 -17.09 13.67
N ILE A 51 2.16 -17.70 12.94
CA ILE A 51 2.10 -19.16 12.76
C ILE A 51 3.37 -19.67 12.06
N ALA A 52 3.86 -18.94 11.06
CA ALA A 52 5.06 -19.31 10.31
C ALA A 52 6.34 -19.36 11.17
N THR A 53 6.37 -18.71 12.34
CA THR A 53 7.50 -18.83 13.29
C THR A 53 7.59 -20.22 13.91
N GLY A 54 6.48 -20.98 13.95
CA GLY A 54 6.37 -22.24 14.70
C GLY A 54 6.40 -22.10 16.22
N GLN A 55 6.47 -20.87 16.75
CA GLN A 55 6.62 -20.59 18.18
C GLN A 55 5.32 -20.14 18.85
N VAL A 56 4.30 -19.78 18.05
CA VAL A 56 3.03 -19.24 18.54
C VAL A 56 1.89 -20.20 18.19
N GLU A 57 1.11 -20.61 19.18
CA GLU A 57 -0.06 -21.44 18.95
C GLU A 57 -1.11 -20.72 18.08
N PRO A 58 -1.84 -21.42 17.19
CA PRO A 58 -2.78 -20.78 16.26
C PRO A 58 -3.84 -19.90 16.92
N LEU A 59 -4.36 -20.31 18.09
CA LEU A 59 -5.35 -19.53 18.83
C LEU A 59 -4.77 -18.23 19.40
N VAL A 60 -3.51 -18.27 19.86
CA VAL A 60 -2.78 -17.11 20.35
C VAL A 60 -2.48 -16.16 19.19
N ALA A 61 -2.03 -16.68 18.04
CA ALA A 61 -1.79 -15.91 16.83
C ALA A 61 -3.07 -15.19 16.35
N GLU A 62 -4.21 -15.88 16.35
CA GLU A 62 -5.52 -15.31 16.00
C GLU A 62 -5.91 -14.15 16.94
N THR A 63 -5.64 -14.31 18.24
CA THR A 63 -5.93 -13.29 19.26
C THR A 63 -5.07 -12.04 19.07
N ILE A 64 -3.76 -12.22 18.88
CA ILE A 64 -2.82 -11.12 18.62
C ILE A 64 -3.17 -10.39 17.32
N ALA A 65 -3.48 -11.13 16.26
CA ALA A 65 -3.92 -10.57 14.99
C ALA A 65 -5.22 -9.78 15.12
N GLY A 66 -6.18 -10.28 15.90
CA GLY A 66 -7.43 -9.55 16.21
C GLY A 66 -7.17 -8.21 16.89
N PHE A 67 -6.29 -8.18 17.89
CA PHE A 67 -5.90 -6.94 18.56
C PHE A 67 -5.15 -5.98 17.63
N GLY A 68 -4.10 -6.47 16.95
CA GLY A 68 -3.28 -5.64 16.06
C GLY A 68 -4.07 -5.04 14.90
N SER A 69 -5.01 -5.80 14.32
CA SER A 69 -5.86 -5.31 13.24
C SER A 69 -6.97 -4.35 13.69
N SER A 70 -7.25 -4.26 15.00
CA SER A 70 -8.30 -3.37 15.52
C SER A 70 -8.02 -1.89 15.27
N ALA A 71 -6.74 -1.51 15.19
CA ALA A 71 -6.31 -0.13 14.94
C ALA A 71 -6.58 0.35 13.49
N PHE A 72 -6.95 -0.56 12.59
CA PHE A 72 -7.22 -0.27 11.18
C PHE A 72 -8.72 -0.13 10.94
N ASP A 73 -9.23 1.09 11.02
CA ASP A 73 -10.63 1.42 10.70
C ASP A 73 -10.77 1.69 9.18
N THR A 74 -11.49 0.81 8.48
CA THR A 74 -11.66 0.84 7.02
C THR A 74 -12.34 2.12 6.52
N ARG A 75 -13.28 2.69 7.29
CA ARG A 75 -13.95 3.95 6.94
C ARG A 75 -12.99 5.13 7.06
N ARG A 76 -12.17 5.15 8.11
CA ARG A 76 -11.13 6.19 8.29
C ARG A 76 -10.09 6.11 7.18
N ILE A 77 -9.68 4.91 6.79
CA ILE A 77 -8.74 4.70 5.68
C ILE A 77 -9.34 5.24 4.37
N ARG A 78 -10.59 4.86 4.06
CA ARG A 78 -11.29 5.39 2.87
C ARG A 78 -11.39 6.91 2.89
N ALA A 79 -11.85 7.49 4.00
CA ALA A 79 -11.99 8.95 4.14
C ALA A 79 -10.67 9.68 3.93
N ARG A 80 -9.55 9.12 4.45
CA ARG A 80 -8.21 9.66 4.22
C ARG A 80 -7.83 9.61 2.73
N LEU A 81 -8.00 8.45 2.07
CA LEU A 81 -7.69 8.31 0.65
C LEU A 81 -8.43 9.36 -0.19
N VAL A 82 -9.73 9.52 0.06
CA VAL A 82 -10.57 10.50 -0.66
C VAL A 82 -10.13 11.93 -0.37
N ASN A 83 -9.84 12.26 0.89
CA ASN A 83 -9.39 13.60 1.28
C ASN A 83 -8.04 13.96 0.66
N ASP A 84 -7.09 13.04 0.70
CA ASP A 84 -5.74 13.27 0.18
C ASP A 84 -5.76 13.40 -1.35
N LEU A 85 -6.55 12.57 -2.05
CA LEU A 85 -6.74 12.72 -3.49
C LEU A 85 -7.37 14.07 -3.86
N ASN A 86 -8.38 14.53 -3.12
CA ASN A 86 -8.97 15.86 -3.33
C ASN A 86 -8.00 17.01 -3.05
N THR A 87 -7.04 16.80 -2.15
CA THR A 87 -6.04 17.81 -1.79
C THR A 87 -4.93 17.87 -2.82
N ASP A 88 -4.48 16.72 -3.30
CA ASP A 88 -3.28 16.59 -4.12
C ASP A 88 -3.59 16.69 -5.63
N LEU A 89 -4.81 16.38 -6.07
CA LEU A 89 -5.23 16.39 -7.48
C LEU A 89 -6.31 17.45 -7.75
N ASN A 90 -6.21 18.09 -8.92
CA ASN A 90 -7.29 18.94 -9.42
C ASN A 90 -8.38 18.14 -10.17
N ASP A 91 -9.55 18.75 -10.39
CA ASP A 91 -10.71 18.13 -11.05
C ASP A 91 -10.38 17.46 -12.39
N ARG A 92 -9.51 18.08 -13.20
CA ARG A 92 -9.12 17.51 -14.50
C ARG A 92 -8.29 16.25 -14.32
N GLN A 93 -7.37 16.24 -13.36
CA GLN A 93 -6.55 15.06 -13.05
C GLN A 93 -7.45 13.93 -12.54
N LEU A 94 -8.36 14.21 -11.60
CA LEU A 94 -9.32 13.24 -11.09
C LEU A 94 -10.18 12.65 -12.22
N GLN A 95 -10.73 13.48 -13.12
CA GLN A 95 -11.51 13.01 -14.27
C GLN A 95 -10.71 12.18 -15.27
N THR A 96 -9.41 12.44 -15.43
CA THR A 96 -8.55 11.60 -16.29
C THR A 96 -8.31 10.24 -15.67
N VAL A 97 -8.04 10.20 -14.36
CA VAL A 97 -7.86 8.95 -13.61
C VAL A 97 -9.14 8.13 -13.57
N GLU A 98 -10.28 8.79 -13.33
CA GLU A 98 -11.62 8.20 -13.38
C GLU A 98 -11.87 7.52 -14.73
N ARG A 99 -11.72 8.27 -15.84
CA ARG A 99 -11.90 7.72 -17.19
C ARG A 99 -10.94 6.56 -17.52
N TRP A 100 -9.73 6.57 -16.96
CA TRP A 100 -8.80 5.45 -17.11
C TRP A 100 -9.36 4.18 -16.46
N TYR A 101 -9.78 4.27 -15.20
CA TYR A 101 -10.34 3.14 -14.47
C TYR A 101 -11.74 2.73 -14.95
N GLU A 102 -12.46 3.59 -15.67
CA GLU A 102 -13.69 3.23 -16.39
C GLU A 102 -13.45 2.43 -17.67
N SER A 103 -12.24 2.46 -18.25
CA SER A 103 -11.92 1.71 -19.46
C SER A 103 -11.96 0.19 -19.24
N ASP A 104 -12.18 -0.60 -20.30
CA ASP A 104 -12.16 -2.07 -20.23
C ASP A 104 -10.85 -2.60 -19.61
N LEU A 105 -9.71 -2.06 -20.07
CA LEU A 105 -8.41 -2.42 -19.55
C LEU A 105 -8.25 -2.01 -18.08
N GLY A 106 -8.65 -0.79 -17.71
CA GLY A 106 -8.58 -0.29 -16.32
C GLY A 106 -9.40 -1.14 -15.35
N GLN A 107 -10.60 -1.56 -15.74
CA GLN A 107 -11.45 -2.43 -14.94
C GLN A 107 -10.85 -3.83 -14.77
N ARG A 108 -10.36 -4.43 -15.85
CA ARG A 108 -9.70 -5.75 -15.81
C ARG A 108 -8.45 -5.74 -14.93
N LEU A 109 -7.61 -4.71 -15.06
CA LEU A 109 -6.43 -4.53 -14.22
C LEU A 109 -6.80 -4.35 -12.75
N SER A 110 -7.79 -3.51 -12.45
CA SER A 110 -8.24 -3.25 -11.07
C SER A 110 -8.80 -4.51 -10.39
N LEU A 111 -9.49 -5.36 -11.17
CA LEU A 111 -9.95 -6.66 -10.71
C LEU A 111 -8.77 -7.58 -10.39
N ALA A 112 -7.80 -7.69 -11.30
CA ALA A 112 -6.62 -8.53 -11.08
C ALA A 112 -5.77 -8.06 -9.88
N GLU A 113 -5.59 -6.74 -9.72
CA GLU A 113 -4.91 -6.13 -8.57
C GLU A 113 -5.66 -6.40 -7.26
N THR A 114 -6.99 -6.30 -7.28
CA THR A 114 -7.85 -6.62 -6.14
C THR A 114 -7.77 -8.10 -5.76
N GLU A 115 -7.84 -9.01 -6.73
CA GLU A 115 -7.77 -10.45 -6.48
C GLU A 115 -6.39 -10.86 -5.94
N ALA A 116 -5.32 -10.32 -6.51
CA ALA A 116 -3.96 -10.61 -6.09
C ALA A 116 -3.62 -10.06 -4.68
N ALA A 117 -4.32 -9.03 -4.22
CA ALA A 117 -4.14 -8.47 -2.88
C ALA A 117 -4.75 -9.35 -1.77
N MET A 118 -5.69 -10.25 -2.10
CA MET A 118 -6.43 -11.03 -1.10
C MET A 118 -5.62 -12.23 -0.57
N PRO A 119 -5.79 -12.63 0.71
CA PRO A 119 -5.00 -13.71 1.32
C PRO A 119 -4.98 -15.05 0.55
N PRO A 120 -6.09 -15.52 -0.08
CA PRO A 120 -6.05 -16.76 -0.86
C PRO A 120 -5.07 -16.73 -2.04
N ALA A 121 -4.71 -15.55 -2.55
CA ALA A 121 -3.78 -15.40 -3.66
C ALA A 121 -2.32 -15.60 -3.24
N TRP A 122 -1.98 -15.48 -1.95
CA TRP A 122 -0.60 -15.51 -1.48
C TRP A 122 0.09 -16.87 -1.69
N GLU A 123 -0.60 -17.98 -1.39
CA GLU A 123 -0.07 -19.33 -1.60
C GLU A 123 0.06 -19.65 -3.10
N ALA A 124 -0.95 -19.27 -3.89
CA ALA A 124 -0.94 -19.44 -5.33
C ALA A 124 0.21 -18.65 -5.98
N MET A 125 0.44 -17.42 -5.53
CA MET A 125 1.56 -16.57 -5.95
C MET A 125 2.90 -17.21 -5.59
N ALA A 126 3.08 -17.67 -4.35
CA ALA A 126 4.31 -18.32 -3.91
C ALA A 126 4.63 -19.58 -4.74
N THR A 127 3.59 -20.34 -5.10
CA THR A 127 3.70 -21.55 -5.93
C THR A 127 4.07 -21.22 -7.38
N ALA A 128 3.46 -20.19 -7.97
CA ALA A 128 3.67 -19.80 -9.35
C ALA A 128 4.98 -19.02 -9.58
N ALA A 129 5.46 -18.31 -8.57
CA ALA A 129 6.56 -17.35 -8.65
C ALA A 129 7.83 -17.89 -9.33
N PRO A 130 8.39 -19.07 -8.98
CA PRO A 130 9.61 -19.57 -9.62
C PRO A 130 9.43 -19.83 -11.13
N GLY A 131 8.26 -20.33 -11.54
CA GLY A 131 7.94 -20.59 -12.93
C GLY A 131 7.80 -19.30 -13.73
N LEU A 132 7.06 -18.34 -13.19
CA LEU A 132 6.88 -17.02 -13.79
C LEU A 132 8.21 -16.28 -13.91
N ARG A 133 9.07 -16.32 -12.89
CA ARG A 133 10.40 -15.71 -12.93
C ARG A 133 11.21 -16.23 -14.09
N LYS A 134 11.31 -17.55 -14.21
CA LYS A 134 12.07 -18.20 -15.28
C LYS A 134 11.49 -17.90 -16.66
N GLN A 135 10.16 -17.83 -16.77
CA GLN A 135 9.47 -17.55 -18.03
C GLN A 135 9.76 -16.14 -18.55
N PHE A 136 9.82 -15.14 -17.66
CA PHE A 136 9.89 -13.73 -18.05
C PHE A 136 11.27 -13.09 -17.86
N ASP A 137 12.28 -13.83 -17.40
CA ASP A 137 13.66 -13.35 -17.25
C ASP A 137 14.24 -12.88 -18.61
N GLY A 138 14.77 -11.66 -18.64
CA GLY A 138 15.32 -11.02 -19.83
C GLY A 138 14.30 -10.65 -20.92
N THR A 139 13.00 -10.77 -20.65
CA THR A 139 11.94 -10.48 -21.63
C THR A 139 11.50 -9.02 -21.63
N ARG A 140 10.66 -8.66 -22.61
CA ARG A 140 9.98 -7.36 -22.64
C ARG A 140 9.13 -7.12 -21.38
N ARG A 141 8.53 -8.18 -20.83
CA ARG A 141 7.72 -8.12 -19.61
C ARG A 141 8.53 -7.66 -18.40
N GLN A 142 9.76 -8.15 -18.26
CA GLN A 142 10.65 -7.68 -17.19
C GLN A 142 10.90 -6.17 -17.30
N GLN A 143 11.24 -5.67 -18.49
CA GLN A 143 11.46 -4.24 -18.72
C GLN A 143 10.22 -3.38 -18.43
N LEU A 144 9.03 -3.92 -18.72
CA LEU A 144 7.77 -3.25 -18.40
C LEU A 144 7.58 -3.14 -16.88
N PHE A 145 7.92 -4.19 -16.12
CA PHE A 145 7.80 -4.14 -14.67
C PHE A 145 8.89 -3.33 -13.97
N ASP A 146 10.08 -3.21 -14.55
CA ASP A 146 11.07 -2.24 -14.09
C ASP A 146 10.51 -0.81 -14.18
N ARG A 147 9.86 -0.46 -15.30
CA ARG A 147 9.20 0.85 -15.49
C ARG A 147 7.97 1.02 -14.61
N TYR A 148 7.15 -0.02 -14.49
CA TYR A 148 5.99 -0.03 -13.60
C TYR A 148 6.42 0.29 -12.17
N ASP A 149 7.45 -0.39 -11.64
CA ASP A 149 7.92 -0.18 -10.28
C ASP A 149 8.47 1.23 -10.08
N GLN A 150 9.16 1.79 -11.07
CA GLN A 150 9.60 3.19 -11.04
C GLN A 150 8.42 4.17 -11.00
N ALA A 151 7.30 3.86 -11.69
CA ALA A 151 6.13 4.72 -11.75
C ALA A 151 5.27 4.66 -10.48
N VAL A 152 5.18 3.50 -9.81
CA VAL A 152 4.37 3.32 -8.59
C VAL A 152 5.18 3.43 -7.30
N GLY A 153 6.49 3.13 -7.35
CA GLY A 153 7.41 3.17 -6.22
C GLY A 153 7.14 2.12 -5.14
N ALA A 154 6.56 0.97 -5.50
CA ALA A 154 6.13 -0.01 -4.49
C ALA A 154 7.32 -0.69 -3.81
N SER A 155 8.37 -1.08 -4.55
CA SER A 155 9.57 -1.67 -3.95
C SER A 155 10.22 -0.75 -2.93
N GLN A 156 10.42 0.53 -3.27
CA GLN A 156 11.02 1.50 -2.37
C GLN A 156 10.21 1.64 -1.08
N ARG A 157 8.88 1.79 -1.18
CA ARG A 157 8.00 1.95 -0.02
C ARG A 157 7.94 0.69 0.83
N ALA A 158 7.97 -0.49 0.21
CA ALA A 158 8.02 -1.76 0.92
C ALA A 158 9.35 -1.90 1.70
N VAL A 159 10.48 -1.47 1.12
CA VAL A 159 11.77 -1.41 1.82
C VAL A 159 11.72 -0.45 3.00
N GLU A 160 11.22 0.76 2.81
CA GLU A 160 11.08 1.76 3.87
C GLU A 160 10.19 1.26 5.01
N THR A 161 9.09 0.58 4.68
CA THR A 161 8.19 -0.03 5.67
C THR A 161 8.89 -1.17 6.42
N ALA A 162 9.60 -2.07 5.71
CA ALA A 162 10.33 -3.17 6.34
C ALA A 162 11.43 -2.65 7.29
N LEU A 163 12.18 -1.63 6.87
CA LEU A 163 13.17 -0.98 7.72
C LEU A 163 12.53 -0.32 8.93
N ALA A 164 11.42 0.43 8.74
CA ALA A 164 10.71 1.06 9.84
C ALA A 164 10.24 0.03 10.88
N VAL A 165 9.65 -1.08 10.45
CA VAL A 165 9.22 -2.16 11.35
C VAL A 165 10.41 -2.75 12.12
N GLN A 166 11.52 -3.05 11.45
CA GLN A 166 12.72 -3.57 12.10
C GLN A 166 13.30 -2.59 13.13
N LEU A 167 13.33 -1.29 12.81
CA LEU A 167 13.81 -0.24 13.71
C LEU A 167 12.91 -0.10 14.95
N HIS A 168 11.59 -0.06 14.79
CA HIS A 168 10.67 0.04 15.93
C HIS A 168 10.75 -1.20 16.84
N LEU A 169 10.90 -2.40 16.26
CA LEU A 169 11.08 -3.63 17.04
C LEU A 169 12.42 -3.61 17.79
N ALA A 170 13.49 -3.16 17.14
CA ALA A 170 14.80 -2.98 17.75
C ALA A 170 14.76 -2.02 18.94
N GLU A 171 14.11 -0.85 18.79
CA GLU A 171 13.91 0.11 19.87
C GLU A 171 13.12 -0.48 21.03
N ALA A 172 12.04 -1.22 20.75
CA ALA A 172 11.24 -1.88 21.78
C ALA A 172 12.04 -2.95 22.54
N LEU A 173 12.86 -3.74 21.86
CA LEU A 173 13.71 -4.75 22.49
C LEU A 173 14.87 -4.12 23.30
N ALA A 174 15.51 -3.08 22.78
CA ALA A 174 16.55 -2.35 23.49
C ALA A 174 16.01 -1.69 24.77
N ALA A 175 14.78 -1.17 24.75
CA ALA A 175 14.11 -0.64 25.94
C ALA A 175 13.84 -1.70 27.03
N LEU A 176 13.87 -3.00 26.68
CA LEU A 176 13.67 -4.14 27.58
C LEU A 176 14.99 -4.83 27.98
N SER A 177 16.13 -4.42 27.43
CA SER A 177 17.44 -5.06 27.62
C SER A 177 18.45 -4.09 28.24
N GLU A 178 19.26 -4.56 29.19
CA GLU A 178 20.40 -3.77 29.74
C GLU A 178 21.65 -3.78 28.84
N GLY A 179 21.64 -4.51 27.72
CA GLY A 179 22.80 -4.76 26.86
C GLY A 179 22.99 -3.80 25.69
N ASP A 180 22.22 -3.98 24.61
CA ASP A 180 22.41 -3.23 23.37
C ASP A 180 21.77 -1.83 23.43
N THR A 181 22.50 -0.81 22.97
CA THR A 181 21.94 0.53 22.80
C THR A 181 21.10 0.58 21.54
N ALA A 182 19.98 1.33 21.58
CA ALA A 182 19.11 1.51 20.40
C ALA A 182 19.88 1.98 19.14
N GLU A 183 20.96 2.75 19.32
CA GLU A 183 21.80 3.21 18.19
C GLU A 183 22.57 2.06 17.53
N SER A 184 23.11 1.11 18.31
CA SER A 184 23.84 -0.03 17.75
C SER A 184 22.94 -0.95 16.92
N VAL A 185 21.69 -1.15 17.34
CA VAL A 185 20.73 -1.98 16.59
C VAL A 185 20.27 -1.27 15.33
N LYS A 186 20.07 0.05 15.38
CA LYS A 186 19.77 0.87 14.22
C LYS A 186 20.88 0.83 13.16
N GLU A 187 22.15 0.92 13.56
CA GLU A 187 23.29 0.78 12.64
C GLU A 187 23.29 -0.58 11.94
N GLN A 188 23.01 -1.66 12.65
CA GLN A 188 22.92 -3.01 12.06
C GLN A 188 21.77 -3.13 11.06
N VAL A 189 20.59 -2.60 11.37
CA VAL A 189 19.43 -2.58 10.45
C VAL A 189 19.77 -1.81 9.17
N LEU A 190 20.40 -0.64 9.31
CA LEU A 190 20.79 0.19 8.16
C LEU A 190 21.91 -0.45 7.33
N ALA A 191 22.86 -1.14 7.96
CA ALA A 191 23.90 -1.89 7.24
C ALA A 191 23.31 -3.02 6.37
N ASN A 192 22.16 -3.58 6.78
CA ASN A 192 21.45 -4.62 6.05
C ASN A 192 20.51 -4.10 4.95
N ARG A 193 20.35 -2.78 4.79
CA ARG A 193 19.47 -2.17 3.77
C ARG A 193 19.65 -2.76 2.36
N PRO A 194 20.88 -2.93 1.80
CA PRO A 194 21.03 -3.47 0.44
C PRO A 194 20.54 -4.92 0.28
N MET A 195 20.56 -5.70 1.37
CA MET A 195 20.00 -7.05 1.38
C MET A 195 18.46 -6.99 1.38
N ILE A 196 17.89 -6.11 2.22
CA ILE A 196 16.44 -5.88 2.28
C ILE A 196 15.91 -5.37 0.93
N GLU A 197 16.61 -4.43 0.30
CA GLU A 197 16.27 -3.91 -1.02
C GLU A 197 16.19 -5.02 -2.08
N ARG A 198 17.18 -5.91 -2.12
CA ARG A 198 17.15 -7.06 -3.06
C ARG A 198 16.01 -8.03 -2.76
N GLN A 199 15.79 -8.37 -1.49
CA GLN A 199 14.76 -9.34 -1.11
C GLN A 199 13.36 -8.80 -1.37
N VAL A 200 13.10 -7.57 -0.97
CA VAL A 200 11.81 -6.90 -1.18
C VAL A 200 11.58 -6.66 -2.66
N GLY A 201 12.57 -6.15 -3.39
CA GLY A 201 12.46 -5.93 -4.83
C GLY A 201 12.12 -7.21 -5.60
N GLU A 202 12.75 -8.34 -5.26
CA GLU A 202 12.43 -9.62 -5.87
C GLU A 202 10.99 -10.06 -5.54
N GLN A 203 10.56 -9.97 -4.29
CA GLN A 203 9.19 -10.35 -3.90
C GLN A 203 8.13 -9.48 -4.61
N VAL A 204 8.38 -8.18 -4.69
CA VAL A 204 7.49 -7.23 -5.38
C VAL A 204 7.43 -7.54 -6.87
N TYR A 205 8.58 -7.82 -7.52
CA TYR A 205 8.62 -8.23 -8.92
C TYR A 205 7.83 -9.52 -9.18
N LEU A 206 7.98 -10.54 -8.32
CA LEU A 206 7.23 -11.79 -8.43
C LEU A 206 5.72 -11.57 -8.27
N ALA A 207 5.32 -10.64 -7.39
CA ALA A 207 3.93 -10.26 -7.24
C ALA A 207 3.36 -9.61 -8.53
N TYR A 208 4.13 -8.74 -9.19
CA TYR A 208 3.73 -8.18 -10.48
C TYR A 208 3.53 -9.26 -11.55
N LEU A 209 4.48 -10.19 -11.65
CA LEU A 209 4.39 -11.28 -12.62
C LEU A 209 3.12 -12.11 -12.41
N TYR A 210 2.77 -12.42 -11.16
CA TYR A 210 1.59 -13.20 -10.82
C TYR A 210 0.29 -12.42 -11.08
N MET A 211 0.21 -11.20 -10.57
CA MET A 211 -0.96 -10.32 -10.66
C MET A 211 -1.33 -10.03 -12.12
N TYR A 212 -0.33 -9.86 -12.99
CA TYR A 212 -0.53 -9.49 -14.38
C TYR A 212 -0.30 -10.64 -15.38
N GLN A 213 -0.26 -11.90 -14.91
CA GLN A 213 0.06 -13.05 -15.77
C GLN A 213 -0.90 -13.20 -16.96
N ALA A 214 -2.16 -12.79 -16.81
CA ALA A 214 -3.19 -12.90 -17.83
C ALA A 214 -3.20 -11.75 -18.87
N PHE A 215 -2.39 -10.70 -18.67
CA PHE A 215 -2.36 -9.54 -19.55
C PHE A 215 -1.25 -9.68 -20.58
N SER A 216 -1.47 -9.13 -21.77
CA SER A 216 -0.47 -9.02 -22.83
C SER A 216 0.57 -7.93 -22.52
N ASP A 217 1.75 -8.01 -23.15
CA ASP A 217 2.76 -6.96 -23.01
C ASP A 217 2.28 -5.61 -23.55
N GLN A 218 1.34 -5.61 -24.51
CA GLN A 218 0.74 -4.39 -25.04
C GLN A 218 -0.18 -3.73 -24.01
N GLU A 219 -1.10 -4.49 -23.41
CA GLU A 219 -1.98 -4.00 -22.34
C GLU A 219 -1.16 -3.46 -21.16
N LEU A 220 -0.07 -4.15 -20.77
CA LEU A 220 0.82 -3.68 -19.71
C LEU A 220 1.59 -2.42 -20.11
N ALA A 221 1.99 -2.29 -21.38
CA ALA A 221 2.61 -1.07 -21.87
C ALA A 221 1.66 0.13 -21.84
N GLU A 222 0.37 -0.07 -22.14
CA GLU A 222 -0.67 0.96 -22.02
C GLU A 222 -0.85 1.37 -20.56
N TYR A 223 -0.87 0.40 -19.63
CA TYR A 223 -0.98 0.70 -18.22
C TYR A 223 0.22 1.47 -17.67
N VAL A 224 1.44 1.01 -17.96
CA VAL A 224 2.66 1.72 -17.59
C VAL A 224 2.67 3.13 -18.20
N GLY A 225 2.20 3.28 -19.45
CA GLY A 225 2.06 4.59 -20.09
C GLY A 225 1.13 5.54 -19.35
N PHE A 226 0.00 5.03 -18.83
CA PHE A 226 -0.88 5.81 -17.96
C PHE A 226 -0.18 6.18 -16.64
N LEU A 227 0.45 5.24 -15.96
CA LEU A 227 1.14 5.50 -14.69
C LEU A 227 2.29 6.51 -14.82
N GLU A 228 2.96 6.51 -15.98
CA GLU A 228 4.00 7.49 -16.34
C GLU A 228 3.44 8.82 -16.89
N SER A 229 2.12 8.99 -17.02
CA SER A 229 1.53 10.29 -17.35
C SER A 229 1.61 11.26 -16.16
N PRO A 230 1.51 12.58 -16.37
CA PRO A 230 1.39 13.53 -15.27
C PRO A 230 0.24 13.22 -14.30
N GLU A 231 -0.91 12.80 -14.83
CA GLU A 231 -2.10 12.45 -14.07
C GLU A 231 -1.91 11.14 -13.30
N GLY A 232 -1.34 10.12 -13.94
CA GLY A 232 -1.02 8.84 -13.31
C GLY A 232 -0.02 9.01 -12.17
N ARG A 233 1.06 9.76 -12.37
CA ARG A 233 2.05 10.04 -11.30
C ARG A 233 1.46 10.83 -10.13
N ALA A 234 0.59 11.80 -10.40
CA ALA A 234 -0.08 12.55 -9.34
C ALA A 234 -0.97 11.62 -8.51
N PHE A 235 -1.75 10.76 -9.19
CA PHE A 235 -2.59 9.75 -8.55
C PHE A 235 -1.77 8.76 -7.72
N THR A 236 -0.76 8.08 -8.31
CA THR A 236 0.05 7.08 -7.61
C THR A 236 0.82 7.69 -6.45
N GLY A 237 1.34 8.92 -6.62
CA GLY A 237 2.03 9.66 -5.57
C GLY A 237 1.14 9.94 -4.37
N SER A 238 -0.07 10.49 -4.60
CA SER A 238 -1.05 10.78 -3.55
C SER A 238 -1.53 9.49 -2.88
N ALA A 239 -2.03 8.54 -3.68
CA ALA A 239 -2.55 7.26 -3.18
C ALA A 239 -1.55 6.51 -2.31
N SER A 240 -0.31 6.41 -2.76
CA SER A 240 0.72 5.66 -2.03
C SER A 240 1.14 6.37 -0.74
N LYS A 241 1.16 7.72 -0.72
CA LYS A 241 1.38 8.51 0.51
C LYS A 241 0.25 8.27 1.51
N SER A 242 -1.00 8.29 1.05
CA SER A 242 -2.18 8.02 1.87
C SER A 242 -2.19 6.62 2.46
N ILE A 243 -1.89 5.60 1.64
CA ILE A 243 -1.79 4.20 2.10
C ILE A 243 -0.70 4.07 3.15
N HIS A 244 0.49 4.64 2.91
CA HIS A 244 1.58 4.59 3.87
C HIS A 244 1.17 5.21 5.22
N ALA A 245 0.57 6.40 5.22
CA ALA A 245 0.08 7.04 6.44
C ALA A 245 -1.02 6.22 7.13
N ALA A 246 -1.95 5.65 6.34
CA ALA A 246 -3.03 4.80 6.83
C ALA A 246 -2.54 3.50 7.49
N ILE A 247 -1.35 3.01 7.12
CA ILE A 247 -0.76 1.79 7.66
C ILE A 247 0.19 2.07 8.84
N ILE A 248 1.06 3.07 8.72
CA ILE A 248 2.11 3.35 9.71
C ILE A 248 1.55 3.99 11.00
N GLU A 249 0.58 4.89 10.91
CA GLU A 249 -0.02 5.54 12.09
C GLU A 249 -0.61 4.51 13.08
N PRO A 250 -1.43 3.53 12.64
CA PRO A 250 -1.91 2.45 13.51
C PRO A 250 -0.80 1.58 14.12
N VAL A 251 0.24 1.22 13.34
CA VAL A 251 1.34 0.35 13.81
C VAL A 251 2.10 0.99 14.97
N SER A 252 2.42 2.28 14.87
CA SER A 252 3.06 3.01 15.97
C SER A 252 2.18 3.09 17.22
N THR A 253 0.86 3.23 17.05
CA THR A 253 -0.11 3.24 18.15
C THR A 253 -0.15 1.90 18.88
N VAL A 254 -0.19 0.78 18.14
CA VAL A 254 -0.19 -0.58 18.71
C VAL A 254 1.13 -0.88 19.42
N GLY A 255 2.27 -0.52 18.82
CA GLY A 255 3.59 -0.69 19.44
C GLY A 255 3.70 0.06 20.77
N ASN A 256 3.25 1.32 20.80
CA ASN A 256 3.23 2.13 22.03
C ASN A 256 2.32 1.54 23.12
N GLN A 257 1.19 0.93 22.74
CA GLN A 257 0.30 0.26 23.69
C GLN A 257 0.92 -1.02 24.26
N LEU A 258 1.60 -1.82 23.44
CA LEU A 258 2.31 -3.02 23.89
C LEU A 258 3.46 -2.67 24.84
N VAL A 259 4.26 -1.65 24.54
CA VAL A 259 5.34 -1.18 25.43
C VAL A 259 4.77 -0.69 26.77
N ARG A 260 3.63 -0.01 26.79
CA ARG A 260 2.97 0.40 28.05
C ARG A 260 2.46 -0.78 28.88
N LEU A 261 2.01 -1.86 28.23
CA LEU A 261 1.49 -3.05 28.91
C LEU A 261 2.61 -3.96 29.43
N LEU A 262 3.75 -4.03 28.74
CA LEU A 262 4.84 -4.98 29.03
C LEU A 262 6.07 -4.32 29.65
N GLY A 263 6.13 -2.98 29.68
CA GLY A 263 7.25 -2.23 30.25
C GLY A 263 7.24 -2.22 31.79
N PRO A 264 8.38 -1.85 32.42
CA PRO A 264 8.61 -1.94 33.87
C PRO A 264 7.80 -0.95 34.74
N GLY A 265 6.61 -0.53 34.29
CA GLY A 265 5.66 0.30 35.05
C GLY A 265 4.20 -0.10 34.85
N GLY A 266 3.94 -1.30 34.33
CA GLY A 266 2.60 -1.89 34.19
C GLY A 266 2.11 -2.58 35.46
N GLU A 267 2.03 -1.86 36.58
CA GLU A 267 1.18 -2.18 37.75
C GLU A 267 0.38 -0.94 38.16
#